data_AF-A0A4Q4YG00-F1
#
_entry.id   AF-A0A4Q4YG00-F1
#
_cell.length_a   1.000
_cell.length_b   1.000
_cell.length_c   1.000
_cell.angle_alpha   90.00
_cell.angle_beta   90.00
_cell.angle_gamma   90.00
#
_symmetry.space_group_name_H-M   'P 1'
#
loop_
_entity.id
_entity.type
_entity.pdbx_description
1 polymer ?
#
loop_
_entity_poly.entity_id
_entity_poly.type
_entity_poly.pdbx_seq_one_letter_code
_entity_poly.pdbx_strand_id
1 'polypeptide(L)'
;MRDIKNESERMYFMPYHAAEMVDPRISAVDASYWTTVNSDNALLRVLLGTYFVSEYQFHPYFDKNLFLEDMVNGRTRFCSALLVNAVLAAAWHGYRPTTDRAAHWMPENIGYRFFAEARRLFDLERANAAITTIQAAAIMSLTCTINGVDDLGWPYLQMSLEMAKTLNLFSYTPESDKEWQRAAATTAWGLFNWQAMHFHVVTISIFEPFIGTDSPPGEASAEAIVAESKACFETLIRIYYLRHGFEYYDPSLFQFLPLLAYSALEEMRRVEGDPQLYESVRSTLVLCARGLRDQGRCYFASEAKLRLLLESVGPEDARVLKEFTEIEQDDDRLRHMAREIWSEWPIGAFSIPRDGNYRTLGNFIRTWEANQSASRASSS
;
A
#
# COMPACT_ATOMS: atom_id res chain seq x y z
N MET A 1 -14.15 -22.63 -8.71
CA MET A 1 -12.68 -22.75 -8.78
C MET A 1 -12.19 -24.07 -9.39
N ARG A 2 -12.87 -25.22 -9.21
CA ARG A 2 -12.48 -26.49 -9.87
C ARG A 2 -12.65 -26.46 -11.40
N ASP A 3 -13.41 -25.52 -11.94
CA ASP A 3 -13.74 -25.44 -13.37
C ASP A 3 -12.82 -24.52 -14.20
N ILE A 4 -11.83 -23.85 -13.58
CA ILE A 4 -10.86 -23.03 -14.31
C ILE A 4 -9.82 -23.97 -14.91
N LYS A 5 -9.82 -24.11 -16.24
CA LYS A 5 -8.96 -25.06 -16.98
C LYS A 5 -7.51 -24.60 -17.09
N ASN A 6 -7.26 -23.30 -17.08
CA ASN A 6 -5.92 -22.75 -17.19
C ASN A 6 -5.33 -22.44 -15.80
N GLU A 7 -4.22 -23.09 -15.48
CA GLU A 7 -3.54 -22.94 -14.19
C GLU A 7 -2.97 -21.52 -13.99
N SER A 8 -2.56 -20.85 -15.08
CA SER A 8 -2.13 -19.45 -15.01
C SER A 8 -3.27 -18.48 -14.77
N GLU A 9 -4.52 -18.86 -15.09
CA GLU A 9 -5.68 -18.01 -14.81
C GLU A 9 -6.16 -18.18 -13.37
N ARG A 10 -5.99 -19.37 -12.76
CA ARG A 10 -6.40 -19.66 -11.38
C ARG A 10 -5.80 -18.69 -10.37
N MET A 11 -4.58 -18.21 -10.58
CA MET A 11 -3.94 -17.25 -9.69
C MET A 11 -4.69 -15.90 -9.59
N TYR A 12 -5.42 -15.51 -10.64
CA TYR A 12 -6.21 -14.26 -10.68
C TYR A 12 -7.62 -14.41 -10.11
N PHE A 13 -8.00 -15.64 -9.73
CA PHE A 13 -9.25 -15.94 -9.01
C PHE A 13 -8.98 -16.31 -7.56
N MET A 14 -7.74 -16.67 -7.22
CA MET A 14 -7.31 -16.89 -5.84
C MET A 14 -7.34 -15.55 -5.10
N PRO A 15 -8.06 -15.44 -3.98
CA PRO A 15 -8.07 -14.20 -3.22
C PRO A 15 -6.65 -13.94 -2.69
N TYR A 16 -6.24 -12.67 -2.61
CA TYR A 16 -4.89 -12.30 -2.19
C TYR A 16 -4.47 -12.94 -0.87
N HIS A 17 -5.41 -13.14 0.04
CA HIS A 17 -5.13 -13.85 1.28
C HIS A 17 -4.61 -15.28 0.98
N ALA A 18 -5.10 -16.04 0.02
CA ALA A 18 -4.54 -17.37 -0.28
C ALA A 18 -3.09 -17.39 -0.81
N ALA A 19 -2.42 -16.24 -1.00
CA ALA A 19 -1.03 -16.18 -1.44
C ALA A 19 -0.04 -16.69 -0.39
N GLU A 20 1.00 -17.39 -0.86
CA GLU A 20 2.11 -17.89 -0.04
C GLU A 20 3.45 -17.44 -0.63
N MET A 21 4.41 -17.12 0.24
CA MET A 21 5.77 -16.79 -0.19
C MET A 21 6.58 -18.06 -0.45
N VAL A 22 7.09 -18.19 -1.67
CA VAL A 22 8.01 -19.27 -2.05
C VAL A 22 9.40 -18.69 -2.28
N ASP A 23 10.25 -18.78 -1.26
CA ASP A 23 11.67 -18.44 -1.34
C ASP A 23 12.50 -19.53 -0.63
N PRO A 24 13.43 -20.22 -1.33
CA PRO A 24 14.21 -21.30 -0.74
C PRO A 24 15.01 -20.89 0.50
N ARG A 25 15.37 -19.61 0.64
CA ARG A 25 16.10 -19.09 1.80
C ARG A 25 15.24 -19.08 3.07
N ILE A 26 13.94 -18.83 2.94
CA ILE A 26 13.00 -18.93 4.07
C ILE A 26 12.89 -20.38 4.54
N SER A 27 12.90 -21.35 3.64
CA SER A 27 12.90 -22.77 4.02
C SER A 27 14.24 -23.23 4.61
N ALA A 28 15.36 -22.62 4.20
CA ALA A 28 16.70 -22.99 4.64
C ALA A 28 17.11 -22.37 5.99
N VAL A 29 16.64 -21.16 6.31
CA VAL A 29 17.11 -20.40 7.47
C VAL A 29 16.81 -21.09 8.81
N ASP A 30 17.75 -21.04 9.74
CA ASP A 30 17.45 -21.26 11.15
C ASP A 30 17.03 -19.92 11.80
N ALA A 31 15.75 -19.61 11.73
CA ALA A 31 15.23 -18.35 12.26
C ALA A 31 15.30 -18.29 13.80
N SER A 32 15.38 -19.45 14.47
CA SER A 32 15.48 -19.51 15.94
C SER A 32 16.82 -18.95 16.46
N TYR A 33 17.86 -18.93 15.62
CA TYR A 33 19.13 -18.28 15.94
C TYR A 33 18.99 -16.77 16.19
N TRP A 34 18.00 -16.12 15.58
CA TRP A 34 17.85 -14.66 15.56
C TRP A 34 16.91 -14.11 16.64
N THR A 35 16.26 -14.97 17.44
CA THR A 35 15.30 -14.54 18.46
C THR A 35 15.33 -15.45 19.68
N THR A 36 15.16 -14.85 20.86
CA THR A 36 15.03 -15.56 22.14
C THR A 36 13.57 -15.84 22.52
N VAL A 37 12.60 -15.35 21.73
CA VAL A 37 11.18 -15.37 22.08
C VAL A 37 10.53 -16.74 21.84
N ASN A 38 10.87 -17.40 20.74
CA ASN A 38 10.29 -18.68 20.34
C ASN A 38 11.34 -19.51 19.57
N SER A 39 11.45 -20.80 19.87
CA SER A 39 12.39 -21.73 19.23
C SER A 39 11.76 -22.60 18.13
N ASP A 40 10.45 -22.51 17.92
CA ASP A 40 9.74 -23.20 16.84
C ASP A 40 10.08 -22.56 15.49
N ASN A 41 11.14 -23.08 14.87
CA ASN A 41 11.61 -22.60 13.59
C ASN A 41 10.57 -22.76 12.45
N ALA A 42 9.63 -23.72 12.55
CA ALA A 42 8.57 -23.86 11.55
C ALA A 42 7.62 -22.66 11.61
N LEU A 43 7.18 -22.28 12.81
CA LEU A 43 6.38 -21.07 13.03
C LEU A 43 7.12 -19.81 12.56
N LEU A 44 8.39 -19.65 12.93
CA LEU A 44 9.18 -18.47 12.56
C LEU A 44 9.30 -18.30 11.03
N ARG A 45 9.51 -19.40 10.29
CA ARG A 45 9.55 -19.38 8.82
C ARG A 45 8.20 -19.01 8.21
N VAL A 46 7.09 -19.50 8.79
CA VAL A 46 5.74 -19.08 8.37
C VAL A 46 5.53 -17.58 8.61
N LEU A 47 5.99 -17.04 9.74
CA LEU A 47 5.91 -15.61 10.02
C LEU A 47 6.77 -14.77 9.06
N LEU A 48 7.99 -15.21 8.73
CA LEU A 48 8.81 -14.55 7.70
C LEU A 48 8.08 -14.49 6.35
N GLY A 49 7.53 -15.62 5.90
CA GLY A 49 6.74 -15.68 4.68
C GLY A 49 5.51 -14.76 4.74
N THR A 50 4.83 -14.75 5.89
CA THR A 50 3.66 -13.88 6.15
C THR A 50 4.04 -12.41 6.01
N TYR A 51 5.11 -11.95 6.64
CA TYR A 51 5.58 -10.57 6.55
C TYR A 51 5.84 -10.13 5.11
N PHE A 52 6.46 -10.99 4.30
CA PHE A 52 6.77 -10.64 2.91
C PHE A 52 5.54 -10.60 1.99
N VAL A 53 4.45 -11.27 2.36
CA VAL A 53 3.16 -11.23 1.64
C VAL A 53 2.24 -10.15 2.20
N SER A 54 2.33 -9.80 3.49
CA SER A 54 1.58 -8.68 4.04
C SER A 54 2.43 -7.40 4.01
N GLU A 55 3.12 -7.09 5.09
CA GLU A 55 3.64 -5.76 5.39
C GLU A 55 4.72 -5.27 4.41
N TYR A 56 5.59 -6.17 3.94
CA TYR A 56 6.74 -5.78 3.12
C TYR A 56 6.35 -5.17 1.76
N GLN A 57 5.22 -5.60 1.17
CA GLN A 57 4.77 -5.05 -0.12
C GLN A 57 4.47 -3.56 -0.01
N PHE A 58 3.99 -3.11 1.16
CA PHE A 58 3.67 -1.71 1.47
C PHE A 58 4.86 -0.94 2.00
N HIS A 59 5.61 -1.59 2.87
CA HIS A 59 6.61 -0.97 3.71
C HIS A 59 7.98 -1.64 3.51
N PRO A 60 8.59 -1.56 2.30
CA PRO A 60 9.87 -2.18 2.01
C PRO A 60 11.01 -1.34 2.61
N TYR A 61 11.11 -1.32 3.94
CA TYR A 61 12.13 -0.55 4.65
C TYR A 61 13.54 -1.13 4.45
N PHE A 62 13.67 -2.35 3.97
CA PHE A 62 14.95 -3.03 3.73
C PHE A 62 14.92 -3.82 2.42
N ASP A 63 16.09 -4.18 1.88
CA ASP A 63 16.14 -5.06 0.71
C ASP A 63 15.98 -6.52 1.14
N LYS A 64 14.89 -7.17 0.70
CA LYS A 64 14.57 -8.57 1.00
C LYS A 64 15.72 -9.54 0.69
N ASN A 65 16.43 -9.35 -0.42
CA ASN A 65 17.45 -10.31 -0.83
C ASN A 65 18.68 -10.23 0.08
N LEU A 66 19.15 -9.01 0.36
CA LEU A 66 20.28 -8.79 1.27
C LEU A 66 19.93 -9.28 2.69
N PHE A 67 18.73 -8.98 3.17
CA PHE A 67 18.24 -9.46 4.46
C PHE A 67 18.24 -10.99 4.55
N LEU A 68 17.58 -11.68 3.61
CA LEU A 68 17.48 -13.15 3.63
C LEU A 68 18.83 -13.83 3.46
N GLU A 69 19.71 -13.26 2.64
CA GLU A 69 21.05 -13.81 2.44
C GLU A 69 21.90 -13.72 3.71
N ASP A 70 21.89 -12.57 4.38
CA ASP A 70 22.58 -12.39 5.65
C ASP A 70 21.96 -13.24 6.77
N MET A 71 20.64 -13.35 6.80
CA MET A 71 19.91 -14.15 7.78
C MET A 71 20.27 -15.64 7.68
N VAL A 72 20.35 -16.20 6.46
CA VAL A 72 20.76 -17.60 6.23
C VAL A 72 22.22 -17.84 6.59
N ASN A 73 23.10 -16.88 6.32
CA ASN A 73 24.54 -17.02 6.54
C ASN A 73 25.00 -16.57 7.93
N GLY A 74 24.09 -16.15 8.82
CA GLY A 74 24.43 -15.66 10.16
C GLY A 74 25.20 -14.33 10.15
N ARG A 75 25.13 -13.56 9.06
CA ARG A 75 25.84 -12.28 8.91
C ARG A 75 24.96 -11.14 9.41
N THR A 76 25.58 -10.14 10.04
CA THR A 76 24.84 -9.08 10.73
C THR A 76 24.88 -7.73 10.01
N ARG A 77 25.18 -7.70 8.70
CA ARG A 77 25.37 -6.45 7.96
C ARG A 77 24.04 -5.85 7.51
N PHE A 78 23.15 -6.69 6.99
CA PHE A 78 21.80 -6.35 6.54
C PHE A 78 20.70 -7.17 7.25
N CYS A 79 21.09 -7.96 8.25
CA CYS A 79 20.19 -8.69 9.14
C CYS A 79 20.66 -8.47 10.59
N SER A 80 19.74 -8.41 11.55
CA SER A 80 20.09 -8.38 12.98
C SER A 80 18.97 -9.01 13.80
N ALA A 81 19.27 -9.43 15.03
CA ALA A 81 18.24 -9.95 15.94
C ALA A 81 17.14 -8.89 16.17
N LEU A 82 17.51 -7.61 16.30
CA LEU A 82 16.58 -6.50 16.39
C LEU A 82 15.62 -6.45 15.18
N LEU A 83 16.17 -6.45 13.96
CA LEU A 83 15.37 -6.38 12.75
C LEU A 83 14.48 -7.61 12.57
N VAL A 84 14.99 -8.80 12.87
CA VAL A 84 14.21 -10.05 12.80
C VAL A 84 13.04 -10.03 13.79
N ASN A 85 13.25 -9.59 15.05
CA ASN A 85 12.15 -9.49 16.02
C ASN A 85 11.11 -8.44 15.59
N ALA A 86 11.52 -7.31 15.01
CA ALA A 86 10.59 -6.32 14.46
C ALA A 86 9.75 -6.89 13.30
N VAL A 87 10.39 -7.63 12.37
CA VAL A 87 9.72 -8.33 11.27
C VAL A 87 8.71 -9.36 11.78
N LEU A 88 9.08 -10.19 12.76
CA LEU A 88 8.21 -11.22 13.33
C LEU A 88 7.02 -10.62 14.10
N ALA A 89 7.23 -9.48 14.78
CA ALA A 89 6.16 -8.74 15.44
C ALA A 89 5.13 -8.22 14.42
N ALA A 90 5.61 -7.59 13.34
CA ALA A 90 4.75 -7.10 12.28
C ALA A 90 4.00 -8.23 11.54
N ALA A 91 4.67 -9.38 11.33
CA ALA A 91 4.09 -10.56 10.70
C ALA A 91 2.87 -11.13 11.45
N TRP A 92 2.81 -10.96 12.77
CA TRP A 92 1.78 -11.57 13.61
C TRP A 92 0.36 -11.18 13.20
N HIS A 93 0.17 -9.95 12.72
CA HIS A 93 -1.11 -9.46 12.20
C HIS A 93 -1.61 -10.26 10.98
N GLY A 94 -0.69 -10.69 10.12
CA GLY A 94 -0.99 -11.53 8.97
C GLY A 94 -1.17 -13.01 9.30
N TYR A 95 -0.77 -13.47 10.50
CA TYR A 95 -0.72 -14.90 10.84
C TYR A 95 -2.11 -15.49 11.06
N ARG A 96 -2.62 -16.23 10.07
CA ARG A 96 -4.03 -16.66 10.04
C ARG A 96 -4.52 -17.59 11.14
N PRO A 97 -3.75 -18.60 11.55
CA PRO A 97 -4.24 -19.58 12.50
C PRO A 97 -4.61 -18.99 13.86
N THR A 98 -4.12 -17.80 14.21
CA THR A 98 -4.44 -17.18 15.50
C THR A 98 -5.67 -16.27 15.45
N THR A 99 -6.40 -16.23 16.56
CA THR A 99 -7.57 -15.37 16.81
C THR A 99 -7.25 -14.14 17.65
N ASP A 100 -6.03 -14.03 18.18
CA ASP A 100 -5.60 -12.98 19.11
C ASP A 100 -4.74 -11.89 18.44
N ARG A 101 -4.81 -11.74 17.11
CA ARG A 101 -3.92 -10.85 16.34
C ARG A 101 -3.98 -9.39 16.78
N ALA A 102 -5.18 -8.90 17.08
CA ALA A 102 -5.43 -7.54 17.55
C ALA A 102 -5.24 -7.38 19.06
N ALA A 103 -4.89 -8.46 19.77
CA ALA A 103 -4.85 -8.52 21.22
C ALA A 103 -3.48 -8.03 21.73
N HIS A 104 -3.12 -6.83 21.27
CA HIS A 104 -1.90 -6.11 21.58
C HIS A 104 -1.79 -5.92 23.11
N TRP A 105 -0.57 -5.88 23.65
CA TRP A 105 -0.25 -5.76 25.09
C TRP A 105 -0.49 -6.97 25.97
N MET A 106 -1.07 -8.06 25.46
CA MET A 106 -1.13 -9.29 26.25
C MET A 106 0.23 -10.00 26.26
N PRO A 107 0.83 -10.26 27.44
CA PRO A 107 2.12 -10.95 27.52
C PRO A 107 2.15 -12.32 26.86
N GLU A 108 1.00 -12.99 26.80
CA GLU A 108 0.89 -14.34 26.21
C GLU A 108 0.76 -14.32 24.69
N ASN A 109 0.49 -13.15 24.11
CA ASN A 109 0.50 -12.95 22.68
C ASN A 109 1.97 -12.97 22.19
N ILE A 110 2.30 -13.95 21.34
CA ILE A 110 3.65 -14.15 20.83
C ILE A 110 4.11 -12.93 19.99
N GLY A 111 3.21 -12.32 19.22
CA GLY A 111 3.50 -11.09 18.46
C GLY A 111 3.94 -9.93 19.35
N TYR A 112 3.25 -9.74 20.49
CA TYR A 112 3.66 -8.75 21.49
C TYR A 112 5.02 -9.08 22.10
N ARG A 113 5.33 -10.35 22.36
CA ARG A 113 6.65 -10.76 22.87
C ARG A 113 7.78 -10.46 21.89
N PHE A 114 7.57 -10.69 20.58
CA PHE A 114 8.52 -10.25 19.55
C PHE A 114 8.72 -8.73 19.56
N PHE A 115 7.63 -7.96 19.66
CA PHE A 115 7.72 -6.51 19.75
C PHE A 115 8.47 -6.03 21.00
N ALA A 116 8.22 -6.67 22.14
CA ALA A 116 8.89 -6.36 23.41
C ALA A 116 10.40 -6.65 23.33
N GLU A 117 10.80 -7.76 22.70
CA GLU A 117 12.22 -8.08 22.47
C GLU A 117 12.88 -7.12 21.48
N ALA A 118 12.19 -6.76 20.39
CA ALA A 118 12.66 -5.73 19.47
C ALA A 118 12.91 -4.41 20.20
N ARG A 119 11.98 -3.97 21.06
CA ARG A 119 12.15 -2.76 21.89
C ARG A 119 13.37 -2.85 22.81
N ARG A 120 13.56 -3.99 23.50
CA ARG A 120 14.72 -4.21 24.38
C ARG A 120 16.04 -4.12 23.61
N LEU A 121 16.12 -4.72 22.42
CA LEU A 121 17.31 -4.67 21.56
C LEU A 121 17.54 -3.26 20.99
N PHE A 122 16.46 -2.56 20.60
CA PHE A 122 16.53 -1.20 20.10
C PHE A 122 17.14 -0.24 21.13
N ASP A 123 16.72 -0.33 22.39
CA ASP A 123 17.25 0.51 23.46
C ASP A 123 18.77 0.31 23.69
N LEU A 124 19.29 -0.89 23.41
CA LEU A 124 20.72 -1.21 23.49
C LEU A 124 21.51 -0.73 22.26
N GLU A 125 20.91 -0.80 21.08
CA GLU A 125 21.60 -0.56 19.80
C GLU A 125 21.52 0.91 19.33
N ARG A 126 20.47 1.66 19.69
CA ARG A 126 20.18 2.99 19.11
C ARG A 126 21.28 4.03 19.28
N ALA A 127 22.15 3.90 20.28
CA ALA A 127 23.27 4.82 20.49
C ALA A 127 24.38 4.66 19.43
N ASN A 128 24.51 3.46 18.84
CA ASN A 128 25.47 3.14 17.77
C ASN A 128 24.72 2.48 16.61
N ALA A 129 23.77 3.23 16.04
CA ALA A 129 22.82 2.70 15.08
C ALA A 129 23.48 2.19 13.79
N ALA A 130 23.09 0.98 13.38
CA ALA A 130 23.34 0.45 12.05
C ALA A 130 22.11 0.61 11.15
N ILE A 131 22.23 0.29 9.86
CA ILE A 131 21.08 0.34 8.93
C ILE A 131 19.93 -0.55 9.41
N THR A 132 20.23 -1.70 10.02
CA THR A 132 19.23 -2.61 10.59
C THR A 132 18.47 -1.99 11.77
N THR A 133 19.12 -1.11 12.54
CA THR A 133 18.49 -0.37 13.64
C THR A 133 17.46 0.64 13.12
N ILE A 134 17.78 1.33 12.02
CA ILE A 134 16.86 2.24 11.31
C ILE A 134 15.66 1.44 10.78
N GLN A 135 15.92 0.37 10.04
CA GLN A 135 14.89 -0.47 9.43
C GLN A 135 13.94 -1.05 10.49
N ALA A 136 14.49 -1.52 11.61
CA ALA A 136 13.70 -2.05 12.71
C ALA A 136 12.80 -0.98 13.35
N ALA A 137 13.32 0.23 13.60
CA ALA A 137 12.54 1.32 14.16
C ALA A 137 11.35 1.71 13.27
N ALA A 138 11.53 1.73 11.95
CA ALA A 138 10.45 1.97 11.00
C ALA A 138 9.36 0.86 11.05
N ILE A 139 9.75 -0.41 11.13
CA ILE A 139 8.82 -1.54 11.26
C ILE A 139 8.12 -1.55 12.63
N MET A 140 8.82 -1.15 13.70
CA MET A 140 8.21 -0.99 15.01
C MET A 140 7.13 0.09 15.01
N SER A 141 7.41 1.24 14.37
CA SER A 141 6.42 2.30 14.17
C SER A 141 5.19 1.78 13.42
N LEU A 142 5.40 1.08 12.31
CA LEU A 142 4.33 0.42 11.55
C LEU A 142 3.49 -0.53 12.42
N THR A 143 4.16 -1.36 13.22
CA THR A 143 3.48 -2.32 14.11
C THR A 143 2.58 -1.59 15.10
N CYS A 144 3.02 -0.46 15.67
CA CYS A 144 2.20 0.37 16.54
C CYS A 144 0.98 0.97 15.80
N THR A 145 1.17 1.48 14.57
CA THR A 145 0.09 2.04 13.75
C THR A 145 -1.00 1.00 13.45
N ILE A 146 -0.62 -0.23 13.06
CA ILE A 146 -1.59 -1.31 12.77
C ILE A 146 -2.39 -1.70 14.03
N ASN A 147 -1.78 -1.59 15.21
CA ASN A 147 -2.44 -1.86 16.48
C ASN A 147 -3.27 -0.67 17.02
N GLY A 148 -3.35 0.46 16.29
CA GLY A 148 -4.08 1.65 16.74
C GLY A 148 -3.46 2.34 17.95
N VAL A 149 -2.14 2.19 18.14
CA VAL A 149 -1.35 2.88 19.19
C VAL A 149 -0.27 3.75 18.54
N ASP A 150 -0.69 4.53 17.56
CA ASP A 150 0.12 5.41 16.72
C ASP A 150 0.91 6.45 17.52
N ASP A 151 0.35 6.99 18.61
CA ASP A 151 1.07 7.87 19.55
C ASP A 151 2.38 7.25 20.08
N LEU A 152 2.40 5.93 20.29
CA LEU A 152 3.59 5.20 20.71
C LEU A 152 4.50 4.82 19.55
N GLY A 153 3.94 4.72 18.35
CA GLY A 153 4.67 4.41 17.12
C GLY A 153 5.46 5.59 16.57
N TRP A 154 4.94 6.81 16.73
CA TRP A 154 5.52 8.02 16.16
C TRP A 154 6.98 8.29 16.58
N PRO A 155 7.36 8.15 17.86
CA PRO A 155 8.76 8.33 18.27
C PRO A 155 9.74 7.39 17.57
N TYR A 156 9.34 6.13 17.29
CA TYR A 156 10.22 5.19 16.58
C TYR A 156 10.50 5.65 15.14
N LEU A 157 9.50 6.20 14.46
CA LEU A 157 9.70 6.76 13.12
C LEU A 157 10.61 7.98 13.15
N GLN A 158 10.43 8.90 14.11
CA GLN A 158 11.32 10.06 14.25
C GLN A 158 12.77 9.64 14.49
N MET A 159 13.00 8.71 15.42
CA MET A 159 14.34 8.15 15.68
C MET A 159 14.91 7.47 14.43
N SER A 160 14.09 6.71 13.69
CA SER A 160 14.50 6.09 12.41
C SER A 160 15.01 7.14 11.41
N LEU A 161 14.27 8.26 11.25
CA LEU A 161 14.64 9.34 10.33
C LEU A 161 15.92 10.07 10.77
N GLU A 162 16.08 10.33 12.07
CA GLU A 162 17.28 10.97 12.62
C GLU A 162 18.53 10.10 12.42
N MET A 163 18.43 8.80 12.70
CA MET A 163 19.51 7.85 12.46
C MET A 163 19.81 7.73 10.95
N ALA A 164 18.79 7.71 10.09
CA ALA A 164 18.97 7.66 8.63
C ALA A 164 19.70 8.89 8.08
N LYS A 165 19.39 10.09 8.60
CA LYS A 165 20.13 11.32 8.28
C LYS A 165 21.58 11.25 8.75
N THR A 166 21.81 10.74 9.96
CA THR A 166 23.16 10.58 10.54
C THR A 166 24.01 9.60 9.73
N LEU A 167 23.42 8.52 9.22
CA LEU A 167 24.06 7.55 8.32
C LEU A 167 24.08 7.98 6.85
N ASN A 168 23.65 9.21 6.55
CA ASN A 168 23.65 9.81 5.22
C ASN A 168 22.90 8.98 4.17
N LEU A 169 21.82 8.28 4.56
CA LEU A 169 21.08 7.38 3.66
C LEU A 169 20.35 8.12 2.53
N PHE A 170 20.08 9.41 2.70
CA PHE A 170 19.38 10.26 1.72
C PHE A 170 20.32 10.90 0.69
N SER A 171 21.62 10.62 0.77
CA SER A 171 22.61 11.14 -0.17
C SER A 171 23.24 10.02 -0.99
N TYR A 172 23.59 10.33 -2.23
CA TYR A 172 24.35 9.40 -3.06
C TYR A 172 25.80 9.30 -2.55
N THR A 173 26.24 8.07 -2.27
CA THR A 173 27.60 7.75 -1.77
C THR A 173 28.31 6.84 -2.77
N PRO A 174 28.98 7.39 -3.80
CA PRO A 174 29.60 6.60 -4.87
C PRO A 174 30.75 5.71 -4.40
N GLU A 175 31.37 6.02 -3.26
CA GLU A 175 32.49 5.28 -2.68
C GLU A 175 32.05 3.97 -2.00
N SER A 176 30.76 3.85 -1.65
CA SER A 176 30.19 2.65 -1.03
C SER A 176 30.05 1.51 -2.03
N ASP A 177 30.11 0.26 -1.56
CA ASP A 177 29.84 -0.89 -2.42
C ASP A 177 28.36 -0.97 -2.86
N LYS A 178 28.11 -1.75 -3.91
CA LYS A 178 26.79 -1.86 -4.55
C LYS A 178 25.70 -2.39 -3.62
N GLU A 179 26.04 -3.28 -2.69
CA GLU A 179 25.05 -3.83 -1.74
C GLU A 179 24.63 -2.77 -0.75
N TRP A 180 25.59 -2.00 -0.21
CA TRP A 180 25.29 -0.86 0.65
C TRP A 180 24.44 0.18 -0.06
N GLN A 181 24.81 0.58 -1.28
CA GLN A 181 24.04 1.56 -2.06
C GLN A 181 22.59 1.10 -2.27
N ARG A 182 22.40 -0.20 -2.56
CA ARG A 182 21.08 -0.80 -2.73
C ARG A 182 20.28 -0.82 -1.43
N ALA A 183 20.91 -1.21 -0.32
CA ALA A 183 20.26 -1.23 0.99
C ALA A 183 19.87 0.19 1.44
N ALA A 184 20.81 1.15 1.34
CA ALA A 184 20.59 2.55 1.68
C ALA A 184 19.47 3.17 0.84
N ALA A 185 19.49 2.98 -0.49
CA ALA A 185 18.45 3.48 -1.38
C ALA A 185 17.08 2.87 -1.08
N THR A 186 17.02 1.56 -0.78
CA THR A 186 15.77 0.87 -0.42
C THR A 186 15.21 1.42 0.89
N THR A 187 16.05 1.56 1.92
CA THR A 187 15.64 2.13 3.21
C THR A 187 15.22 3.59 3.11
N ALA A 188 15.99 4.42 2.40
CA ALA A 188 15.65 5.83 2.17
C ALA A 188 14.32 5.96 1.41
N TRP A 189 14.13 5.16 0.37
CA TRP A 189 12.87 5.12 -0.38
C TRP A 189 11.69 4.69 0.50
N GLY A 190 11.84 3.62 1.29
CA GLY A 190 10.79 3.14 2.19
C GLY A 190 10.38 4.19 3.23
N LEU A 191 11.35 4.92 3.79
CA LEU A 191 11.10 6.00 4.75
C LEU A 191 10.42 7.22 4.11
N PHE A 192 10.73 7.53 2.84
CA PHE A 192 10.19 8.68 2.13
C PHE A 192 8.81 8.42 1.52
N ASN A 193 8.65 7.35 0.74
CA ASN A 193 7.52 7.15 -0.16
C ASN A 193 6.17 7.17 0.58
N TRP A 194 6.07 6.38 1.65
CA TRP A 194 4.83 6.26 2.42
C TRP A 194 4.42 7.58 3.07
N GLN A 195 5.39 8.26 3.69
CA GLN A 195 5.19 9.52 4.39
C GLN A 195 4.78 10.63 3.42
N ALA A 196 5.46 10.72 2.27
CA ALA A 196 5.19 11.73 1.26
C ALA A 196 3.78 11.61 0.68
N MET A 197 3.34 10.38 0.33
CA MET A 197 1.99 10.17 -0.18
C MET A 197 0.92 10.52 0.86
N HIS A 198 1.05 10.02 2.09
CA HIS A 198 0.07 10.29 3.15
C HIS A 198 0.00 11.77 3.54
N PHE A 199 1.14 12.45 3.60
CA PHE A 199 1.21 13.87 3.90
C PHE A 199 0.30 14.67 2.96
N HIS A 200 0.41 14.45 1.65
CA HIS A 200 -0.42 15.19 0.70
C HIS A 200 -1.88 14.76 0.74
N VAL A 201 -2.19 13.47 0.96
CA VAL A 201 -3.59 13.04 1.15
C VAL A 201 -4.24 13.74 2.34
N VAL A 202 -3.54 13.81 3.48
CA VAL A 202 -4.02 14.47 4.69
C VAL A 202 -4.16 15.97 4.47
N THR A 203 -3.16 16.61 3.86
CA THR A 203 -3.22 18.05 3.55
C THR A 203 -4.38 18.39 2.63
N ILE A 204 -4.62 17.62 1.58
CA ILE A 204 -5.79 17.80 0.70
C ILE A 204 -7.08 17.65 1.53
N SER A 205 -7.21 16.56 2.29
CA SER A 205 -8.43 16.25 3.04
C SER A 205 -8.77 17.31 4.10
N ILE A 206 -7.75 17.89 4.75
CA ILE A 206 -7.94 18.90 5.79
C ILE A 206 -8.28 20.26 5.18
N PHE A 207 -7.62 20.67 4.10
CA PHE A 207 -7.72 22.04 3.58
C PHE A 207 -8.78 22.23 2.48
N GLU A 208 -9.13 21.17 1.75
CA GLU A 208 -10.13 21.24 0.66
C GLU A 208 -11.50 21.79 1.12
N PRO A 209 -12.05 21.44 2.31
CA PRO A 209 -13.30 22.03 2.81
C PRO A 209 -13.25 23.54 3.08
N PHE A 210 -12.05 24.12 3.18
CA PHE A 210 -11.85 25.55 3.48
C PHE A 210 -11.56 26.38 2.23
N ILE A 211 -11.62 25.79 1.03
CA ILE A 211 -11.55 26.53 -0.23
C ILE A 211 -12.64 27.61 -0.28
N GLY A 212 -12.25 28.84 -0.63
CA GLY A 212 -13.14 30.01 -0.66
C GLY A 212 -13.33 30.71 0.69
N THR A 213 -12.65 30.27 1.76
CA THR A 213 -12.62 30.98 3.06
C THR A 213 -11.47 31.99 3.13
N ASP A 214 -11.64 33.02 3.95
CA ASP A 214 -10.60 34.04 4.16
C ASP A 214 -9.37 33.42 4.82
N SER A 215 -8.19 33.73 4.30
CA SER A 215 -6.92 33.23 4.82
C SER A 215 -6.36 34.14 5.91
N PRO A 216 -5.71 33.60 6.96
CA PRO A 216 -5.03 34.43 7.95
C PRO A 216 -3.96 35.32 7.30
N PRO A 217 -3.73 36.55 7.79
CA PRO A 217 -2.71 37.44 7.23
C PRO A 217 -1.31 36.80 7.26
N GLY A 218 -0.68 36.68 6.09
CA GLY A 218 0.67 36.13 5.94
C GLY A 218 0.74 34.62 5.69
N GLU A 219 -0.39 33.92 5.75
CA GLU A 219 -0.47 32.48 5.46
C GLU A 219 -0.93 32.22 4.02
N ALA A 220 -0.57 31.07 3.47
CA ALA A 220 -1.07 30.62 2.17
C ALA A 220 -2.57 30.32 2.24
N SER A 221 -3.30 30.55 1.14
CA SER A 221 -4.72 30.21 1.08
C SER A 221 -4.93 28.70 1.02
N ALA A 222 -6.09 28.24 1.51
CA ALA A 222 -6.48 26.83 1.41
C ALA A 222 -6.44 26.33 -0.05
N GLU A 223 -6.86 27.18 -1.00
CA GLU A 223 -6.77 26.91 -2.44
C GLU A 223 -5.32 26.62 -2.87
N ALA A 224 -4.38 27.48 -2.47
CA ALA A 224 -2.97 27.34 -2.85
C ALA A 224 -2.35 26.08 -2.24
N ILE A 225 -2.62 25.81 -0.96
CA ILE A 225 -2.13 24.62 -0.24
C ILE A 225 -2.64 23.33 -0.88
N VAL A 226 -3.92 23.28 -1.24
CA VAL A 226 -4.55 22.13 -1.89
C VAL A 226 -4.00 21.95 -3.30
N ALA A 227 -3.87 23.02 -4.08
CA ALA A 227 -3.32 22.97 -5.44
C ALA A 227 -1.88 22.45 -5.46
N GLU A 228 -1.01 22.97 -4.58
CA GLU A 228 0.37 22.48 -4.43
C GLU A 228 0.39 21.01 -4.02
N SER A 229 -0.42 20.63 -3.03
CA SER A 229 -0.48 19.25 -2.56
C SER A 229 -0.99 18.27 -3.63
N LYS A 230 -1.99 18.65 -4.43
CA LYS A 230 -2.49 17.85 -5.56
C LYS A 230 -1.39 17.66 -6.62
N ALA A 231 -0.65 18.72 -6.96
CA ALA A 231 0.44 18.65 -7.94
C ALA A 231 1.60 17.77 -7.45
N CYS A 232 2.01 17.90 -6.18
CA CYS A 232 3.03 17.05 -5.58
C CYS A 232 2.56 15.58 -5.50
N PHE A 233 1.31 15.35 -5.10
CA PHE A 233 0.74 14.01 -5.01
C PHE A 233 0.70 13.31 -6.38
N GLU A 234 0.25 13.99 -7.43
CA GLU A 234 0.30 13.45 -8.80
C GLU A 234 1.73 13.09 -9.20
N THR A 235 2.69 13.97 -8.92
CA THR A 235 4.11 13.74 -9.22
C THR A 235 4.64 12.50 -8.50
N LEU A 236 4.31 12.32 -7.21
CA LEU A 236 4.70 11.14 -6.44
C LEU A 236 4.13 9.86 -7.02
N ILE A 237 2.86 9.85 -7.44
CA ILE A 237 2.23 8.67 -8.07
C ILE A 237 2.89 8.35 -9.41
N ARG A 238 3.25 9.36 -10.21
CA ARG A 238 3.99 9.16 -11.47
C ARG A 238 5.40 8.59 -11.22
N ILE A 239 6.13 9.11 -10.24
CA ILE A 239 7.45 8.59 -9.86
C ILE A 239 7.33 7.14 -9.35
N TYR A 240 6.32 6.87 -8.52
CA TYR A 240 6.03 5.52 -8.05
C TYR A 240 5.81 4.57 -9.22
N TYR A 241 4.94 4.94 -10.17
CA TYR A 241 4.66 4.13 -11.36
C TYR A 241 5.92 3.86 -12.18
N LEU A 242 6.77 4.88 -12.41
CA LEU A 242 8.01 4.71 -13.17
C LEU A 242 9.01 3.76 -12.49
N ARG A 243 8.95 3.64 -11.15
CA ARG A 243 9.90 2.83 -10.37
C ARG A 243 9.40 1.41 -10.08
N HIS A 244 8.12 1.27 -9.76
CA HIS A 244 7.53 0.03 -9.26
C HIS A 244 6.52 -0.59 -10.23
N GLY A 245 6.03 0.20 -11.19
CA GLY A 245 4.86 -0.15 -11.97
C GLY A 245 3.60 -0.23 -11.11
N PHE A 246 2.58 -0.88 -11.63
CA PHE A 246 1.34 -1.19 -10.89
C PHE A 246 1.00 -2.68 -10.93
N GLU A 247 1.85 -3.50 -11.54
CA GLU A 247 1.64 -4.93 -11.75
C GLU A 247 1.75 -5.73 -10.44
N TYR A 248 2.51 -5.22 -9.46
CA TYR A 248 2.56 -5.76 -8.10
C TYR A 248 1.46 -5.16 -7.25
N TYR A 249 0.79 -6.00 -6.46
CA TYR A 249 -0.30 -5.56 -5.60
C TYR A 249 0.20 -4.63 -4.49
N ASP A 250 -0.38 -3.44 -4.44
CA ASP A 250 -0.19 -2.46 -3.38
C ASP A 250 -1.56 -1.87 -2.94
N PRO A 251 -2.19 -2.40 -1.87
CA PRO A 251 -3.33 -1.84 -1.15
C PRO A 251 -3.35 -0.34 -0.91
N SER A 252 -2.22 0.35 -0.83
CA SER A 252 -2.23 1.80 -0.68
C SER A 252 -2.72 2.50 -1.95
N LEU A 253 -2.41 1.93 -3.12
CA LEU A 253 -2.90 2.43 -4.41
C LEU A 253 -4.42 2.33 -4.52
N PHE A 254 -5.07 1.42 -3.78
CA PHE A 254 -6.52 1.39 -3.68
C PHE A 254 -7.09 2.66 -3.04
N GLN A 255 -6.35 3.37 -2.19
CA GLN A 255 -6.73 4.67 -1.66
C GLN A 255 -6.25 5.81 -2.56
N PHE A 256 -5.01 5.75 -3.05
CA PHE A 256 -4.37 6.87 -3.74
C PHE A 256 -4.88 7.10 -5.16
N LEU A 257 -5.00 6.04 -5.97
CA LEU A 257 -5.41 6.18 -7.37
C LEU A 257 -6.83 6.76 -7.52
N PRO A 258 -7.84 6.35 -6.72
CA PRO A 258 -9.16 6.96 -6.78
C PRO A 258 -9.18 8.43 -6.37
N LEU A 259 -8.39 8.82 -5.36
CA LEU A 259 -8.28 10.22 -4.94
C LEU A 259 -7.68 11.09 -6.05
N LEU A 260 -6.61 10.60 -6.69
CA LEU A 260 -6.00 11.27 -7.83
C LEU A 260 -6.95 11.32 -9.02
N ALA A 261 -7.62 10.22 -9.34
CA ALA A 261 -8.62 10.16 -10.41
C ALA A 261 -9.77 11.15 -10.17
N TYR A 262 -10.25 11.25 -8.92
CA TYR A 262 -11.26 12.23 -8.54
C TYR A 262 -10.78 13.66 -8.76
N SER A 263 -9.58 14.00 -8.28
CA SER A 263 -9.01 15.34 -8.47
C SER A 263 -8.84 15.68 -9.96
N ALA A 264 -8.40 14.71 -10.77
CA ALA A 264 -8.27 14.86 -12.21
C ALA A 264 -9.63 15.03 -12.92
N LEU A 265 -10.69 14.35 -12.47
CA LEU A 265 -12.05 14.52 -13.02
C LEU A 265 -12.58 15.94 -12.78
N GLU A 266 -12.34 16.52 -11.61
CA GLU A 266 -12.74 17.90 -11.33
C GLU A 266 -11.98 18.89 -12.20
N GLU A 267 -10.68 18.69 -12.34
CA GLU A 267 -9.83 19.56 -13.15
C GLU A 267 -10.18 19.47 -14.63
N MET A 268 -10.49 18.27 -15.13
CA MET A 268 -10.91 18.03 -16.51
C MET A 268 -12.14 18.87 -16.90
N ARG A 269 -13.09 19.06 -15.97
CA ARG A 269 -14.27 19.92 -16.19
C ARG A 269 -13.91 21.41 -16.23
N ARG A 270 -12.85 21.83 -15.54
CA ARG A 270 -12.39 23.23 -15.53
C ARG A 270 -11.60 23.59 -16.79
N VAL A 271 -10.84 22.63 -17.32
CA VAL A 271 -9.92 22.85 -18.46
C VAL A 271 -10.49 22.42 -19.82
N GLU A 272 -11.80 22.15 -19.93
CA GLU A 272 -12.45 21.70 -21.17
C GLU A 272 -12.18 22.62 -22.40
N GLY A 273 -11.91 23.91 -22.15
CA GLY A 273 -11.56 24.89 -23.19
C GLY A 273 -10.09 24.97 -23.59
N ASP A 274 -9.18 24.28 -22.90
CA ASP A 274 -7.73 24.28 -23.17
C ASP A 274 -7.26 22.88 -23.58
N PRO A 275 -7.01 22.63 -24.88
CA PRO A 275 -6.62 21.31 -25.37
C PRO A 275 -5.34 20.73 -24.74
N GLN A 276 -4.36 21.58 -24.39
CA GLN A 276 -3.09 21.09 -23.83
C GLN A 276 -3.27 20.64 -22.38
N LEU A 277 -3.95 21.45 -21.57
CA LEU A 277 -4.25 21.10 -20.19
C LEU A 277 -5.19 19.90 -20.13
N TYR A 278 -6.18 19.84 -21.02
CA TYR A 278 -7.10 18.71 -21.10
C TYR A 278 -6.39 17.38 -21.38
N GLU A 279 -5.48 17.34 -22.36
CA GLU A 279 -4.67 16.14 -22.63
C GLU A 279 -3.76 15.76 -21.46
N SER A 280 -3.19 16.76 -20.76
CA SER A 280 -2.41 16.52 -19.54
C SER A 280 -3.25 15.82 -18.47
N VAL A 281 -4.44 16.32 -18.19
CA VAL A 281 -5.36 15.73 -17.19
C VAL A 281 -5.85 14.34 -17.64
N ARG A 282 -6.14 14.17 -18.93
CA ARG A 282 -6.50 12.86 -19.51
C ARG A 282 -5.38 11.84 -19.30
N SER A 283 -4.11 12.25 -19.41
CA SER A 283 -2.98 11.36 -19.12
C SER A 283 -2.96 10.87 -17.67
N THR A 284 -3.36 11.72 -16.72
CA THR A 284 -3.48 11.38 -15.29
C THR A 284 -4.60 10.35 -15.09
N LEU A 285 -5.75 10.54 -15.76
CA LEU A 285 -6.84 9.56 -15.71
C LEU A 285 -6.45 8.20 -16.32
N VAL A 286 -5.69 8.19 -17.42
CA VAL A 286 -5.15 6.95 -18.01
C VAL A 286 -4.25 6.22 -17.01
N LEU A 287 -3.34 6.94 -16.34
CA LEU A 287 -2.47 6.37 -15.32
C LEU A 287 -3.29 5.74 -14.18
N CYS A 288 -4.28 6.47 -13.65
CA CYS A 288 -5.16 5.96 -12.59
C CYS A 288 -5.97 4.75 -13.05
N ALA A 289 -6.53 4.77 -14.25
CA ALA A 289 -7.32 3.67 -14.80
C ALA A 289 -6.47 2.40 -14.94
N ARG A 290 -5.25 2.53 -15.48
CA ARG A 290 -4.29 1.42 -15.59
C ARG A 290 -3.93 0.87 -14.22
N GLY A 291 -3.60 1.73 -13.25
CA GLY A 291 -3.30 1.27 -11.90
C GLY A 291 -4.47 0.54 -11.26
N LEU A 292 -5.69 1.08 -11.34
CA LEU A 292 -6.88 0.41 -10.81
C LEU A 292 -7.15 -0.93 -11.50
N ARG A 293 -6.83 -1.06 -12.80
CA ARG A 293 -6.91 -2.33 -13.53
C ARG A 293 -5.93 -3.36 -12.99
N ASP A 294 -4.66 -2.99 -12.88
CA ASP A 294 -3.59 -3.90 -12.47
C ASP A 294 -3.80 -4.34 -11.03
N GLN A 295 -4.11 -3.41 -10.13
CA GLN A 295 -4.50 -3.70 -8.75
C GLN A 295 -5.79 -4.55 -8.68
N GLY A 296 -6.72 -4.33 -9.61
CA GLY A 296 -7.96 -5.10 -9.76
C GLY A 296 -7.76 -6.59 -10.05
N ARG A 297 -6.56 -7.00 -10.50
CA ARG A 297 -6.21 -8.42 -10.69
C ARG A 297 -6.04 -9.16 -9.36
N CYS A 298 -5.68 -8.44 -8.29
CA CYS A 298 -5.46 -8.99 -6.95
C CYS A 298 -6.57 -8.59 -5.96
N TYR A 299 -7.23 -7.44 -6.19
CA TYR A 299 -8.26 -6.91 -5.30
C TYR A 299 -9.47 -6.38 -6.05
N PHE A 300 -10.59 -7.09 -5.90
CA PHE A 300 -11.82 -6.82 -6.63
C PHE A 300 -12.36 -5.41 -6.46
N ALA A 301 -12.20 -4.79 -5.30
CA ALA A 301 -12.68 -3.42 -5.10
C ALA A 301 -11.94 -2.39 -5.97
N SER A 302 -10.66 -2.63 -6.32
CA SER A 302 -9.92 -1.78 -7.26
C SER A 302 -10.53 -1.83 -8.67
N GLU A 303 -10.93 -3.02 -9.14
CA GLU A 303 -11.62 -3.17 -10.43
C GLU A 303 -12.98 -2.46 -10.42
N ALA A 304 -13.72 -2.56 -9.32
CA ALA A 304 -15.00 -1.88 -9.20
C ALA A 304 -14.85 -0.35 -9.19
N LYS A 305 -13.77 0.19 -8.61
CA LYS A 305 -13.42 1.63 -8.71
C LYS A 305 -13.04 2.04 -10.14
N LEU A 306 -12.33 1.19 -10.89
CA LEU A 306 -12.08 1.44 -12.32
C LEU A 306 -13.41 1.52 -13.10
N ARG A 307 -14.34 0.59 -12.88
CA ARG A 307 -15.64 0.61 -13.55
C ARG A 307 -16.43 1.87 -13.19
N LEU A 308 -16.40 2.30 -11.93
CA LEU A 308 -17.00 3.56 -11.49
C LEU A 308 -16.35 4.79 -12.15
N LEU A 309 -15.03 4.79 -12.33
CA LEU A 309 -14.32 5.84 -13.05
C LEU A 309 -14.77 5.91 -14.51
N LEU A 310 -14.89 4.76 -15.19
CA LEU A 310 -15.36 4.68 -16.58
C LEU A 310 -16.80 5.21 -16.77
N GLU A 311 -17.66 5.11 -15.75
CA GLU A 311 -19.01 5.70 -15.77
C GLU A 311 -19.06 7.19 -15.43
N SER A 312 -17.97 7.72 -14.86
CA SER A 312 -17.87 9.11 -14.39
C SER A 312 -17.26 10.05 -15.42
N VAL A 313 -16.54 9.51 -16.42
CA VAL A 313 -15.96 10.28 -17.55
C VAL A 313 -16.92 10.39 -18.74
N GLY A 314 -16.61 11.28 -19.69
CA GLY A 314 -17.33 11.36 -20.96
C GLY A 314 -17.15 10.10 -21.83
N PRO A 315 -18.04 9.86 -22.82
CA PRO A 315 -18.00 8.63 -23.62
C PRO A 315 -16.71 8.46 -24.42
N GLU A 316 -16.11 9.56 -24.88
CA GLU A 316 -14.84 9.52 -25.62
C GLU A 316 -13.67 9.18 -24.70
N ASP A 317 -13.57 9.83 -23.53
CA ASP A 317 -12.55 9.49 -22.53
C ASP A 317 -12.72 8.05 -22.03
N ALA A 318 -13.95 7.59 -21.82
CA ALA A 318 -14.22 6.21 -21.44
C ALA A 318 -13.69 5.21 -22.47
N ARG A 319 -13.75 5.55 -23.77
CA ARG A 319 -13.20 4.73 -24.86
C ARG A 319 -11.69 4.66 -24.76
N VAL A 320 -11.02 5.81 -24.60
CA VAL A 320 -9.57 5.89 -24.41
C VAL A 320 -9.13 5.08 -23.18
N LEU A 321 -9.76 5.27 -22.03
CA LEU A 321 -9.43 4.53 -20.81
C LEU A 321 -9.61 3.00 -20.97
N LYS A 322 -10.60 2.56 -21.75
CA LYS A 322 -10.78 1.13 -22.06
C LYS A 322 -9.67 0.56 -22.93
N GLU A 323 -9.17 1.33 -23.90
CA GLU A 323 -8.04 0.93 -24.75
C GLU A 323 -6.78 0.65 -23.91
N PHE A 324 -6.56 1.38 -22.81
CA PHE A 324 -5.40 1.19 -21.93
C PHE A 324 -5.59 0.17 -20.79
N THR A 325 -6.83 -0.26 -20.52
CA THR A 325 -7.13 -1.16 -19.39
C THR A 325 -7.46 -2.58 -19.82
N GLU A 326 -7.85 -2.81 -21.08
CA GLU A 326 -8.23 -4.13 -21.59
C GLU A 326 -9.20 -4.85 -20.62
N ILE A 327 -10.12 -4.10 -20.02
CA ILE A 327 -11.03 -4.64 -19.02
C ILE A 327 -12.09 -5.50 -19.70
N GLU A 328 -12.11 -6.79 -19.38
CA GLU A 328 -13.09 -7.73 -19.93
C GLU A 328 -14.50 -7.46 -19.38
N GLN A 329 -15.50 -7.62 -20.25
CA GLN A 329 -16.90 -7.73 -19.85
C GLN A 329 -17.23 -9.21 -19.60
N ASP A 330 -16.64 -9.79 -18.55
CA ASP A 330 -16.99 -11.12 -18.07
C ASP A 330 -18.03 -11.01 -16.95
N ASP A 331 -19.27 -11.43 -17.26
CA ASP A 331 -20.40 -11.43 -16.34
C ASP A 331 -20.18 -12.33 -15.11
N ASP A 332 -19.43 -13.43 -15.23
CA ASP A 332 -19.21 -14.36 -14.13
C ASP A 332 -18.17 -13.80 -13.15
N ARG A 333 -17.07 -13.23 -13.66
CA ARG A 333 -16.08 -12.49 -12.84
C ARG A 333 -16.75 -11.35 -12.06
N LEU A 334 -17.65 -10.61 -12.72
CA LEU A 334 -18.38 -9.51 -12.10
C LEU A 334 -19.31 -9.95 -10.95
N ARG A 335 -19.99 -11.10 -11.08
CA ARG A 335 -20.81 -11.66 -9.99
C ARG A 335 -19.97 -12.05 -8.78
N HIS A 336 -18.82 -12.67 -9.01
CA HIS A 336 -17.87 -12.98 -7.94
C HIS A 336 -17.36 -11.71 -7.26
N MET A 337 -16.97 -10.71 -8.06
CA MET A 337 -16.53 -9.40 -7.58
C MET A 337 -17.55 -8.76 -6.63
N ALA A 338 -18.83 -8.70 -7.01
CA ALA A 338 -19.87 -8.11 -6.17
C ALA A 338 -20.02 -8.84 -4.83
N ARG A 339 -20.06 -10.18 -4.83
CA ARG A 339 -20.20 -11.00 -3.61
C ARG A 339 -19.03 -10.79 -2.65
N GLU A 340 -17.80 -10.81 -3.15
CA GLU A 340 -16.60 -10.63 -2.32
C GLU A 340 -16.58 -9.22 -1.72
N ILE A 341 -16.84 -8.19 -2.54
CA ILE A 341 -16.86 -6.80 -2.07
C ILE A 341 -17.92 -6.59 -0.97
N TRP A 342 -19.12 -7.17 -1.08
CA TRP A 342 -20.13 -7.10 -0.02
C TRP A 342 -19.71 -7.75 1.30
N SER A 343 -18.82 -8.75 1.25
CA SER A 343 -18.31 -9.44 2.44
C SER A 343 -17.24 -8.65 3.22
N GLU A 344 -16.66 -7.61 2.61
CA GLU A 344 -15.54 -6.83 3.16
C GLU A 344 -15.92 -5.47 3.81
N TRP A 345 -17.19 -5.24 4.16
CA TRP A 345 -17.81 -4.09 4.89
C TRP A 345 -16.96 -2.93 5.49
N PRO A 346 -17.42 -1.64 5.52
CA PRO A 346 -18.44 -0.97 4.72
C PRO A 346 -17.82 -0.06 3.66
N ILE A 347 -18.30 -0.25 2.45
CA ILE A 347 -17.96 0.56 1.30
C ILE A 347 -18.74 1.88 1.38
N GLY A 348 -18.12 2.87 2.03
CA GLY A 348 -18.65 4.23 2.14
C GLY A 348 -17.60 5.32 2.20
N ALA A 349 -16.31 4.99 2.33
CA ALA A 349 -15.28 5.99 2.63
C ALA A 349 -14.89 6.90 1.45
N PHE A 350 -15.21 6.53 0.20
CA PHE A 350 -14.84 7.33 -0.97
C PHE A 350 -15.94 7.36 -2.02
N SER A 351 -16.26 8.57 -2.45
CA SER A 351 -17.34 8.89 -3.37
C SER A 351 -16.78 9.65 -4.58
N ILE A 352 -17.26 9.32 -5.78
CA ILE A 352 -16.95 10.09 -6.99
C ILE A 352 -18.18 10.93 -7.35
N PRO A 353 -18.12 12.27 -7.34
CA PRO A 353 -19.24 13.12 -7.70
C PRO A 353 -19.57 13.07 -9.19
N ARG A 354 -20.85 12.84 -9.49
CA ARG A 354 -21.46 13.13 -10.79
C ARG A 354 -22.74 13.93 -10.56
N ASP A 355 -22.89 15.06 -11.25
CA ASP A 355 -24.10 15.89 -11.23
C ASP A 355 -24.55 16.31 -9.81
N GLY A 356 -23.59 16.63 -8.93
CA GLY A 356 -23.86 17.05 -7.54
C GLY A 356 -24.16 15.91 -6.55
N ASN A 357 -24.07 14.64 -6.98
CA ASN A 357 -24.26 13.47 -6.12
C ASN A 357 -22.99 12.63 -5.98
N TYR A 358 -22.66 12.25 -4.74
CA TYR A 358 -21.59 11.31 -4.41
C TYR A 358 -21.96 9.88 -4.84
N ARG A 359 -21.31 9.34 -5.87
CA ARG A 359 -21.42 7.91 -6.21
C ARG A 359 -20.50 7.10 -5.30
N THR A 360 -21.08 6.34 -4.38
CA THR A 360 -20.35 5.37 -3.57
C THR A 360 -20.20 4.06 -4.33
N LEU A 361 -19.13 3.32 -4.05
CA LEU A 361 -18.94 1.98 -4.62
C LEU A 361 -20.12 1.03 -4.25
N GLY A 362 -20.75 1.23 -3.07
CA GLY A 362 -21.97 0.48 -2.71
C GLY A 362 -23.20 0.82 -3.57
N ASN A 363 -23.38 2.09 -3.96
CA ASN A 363 -24.44 2.47 -4.90
C ASN A 363 -24.19 1.89 -6.29
N PHE A 364 -22.95 1.94 -6.76
CA PHE A 364 -22.56 1.34 -8.04
C PHE A 364 -22.90 -0.16 -8.09
N ILE A 365 -22.49 -0.93 -7.07
CA ILE A 365 -22.76 -2.37 -7.04
C ILE A 365 -24.27 -2.66 -7.04
N ARG A 366 -25.06 -1.92 -6.25
CA ARG A 366 -26.53 -2.06 -6.24
C ARG A 366 -27.16 -1.77 -7.61
N THR A 367 -26.75 -0.69 -8.28
CA THR A 367 -27.26 -0.34 -9.62
C THR A 367 -26.86 -1.39 -10.65
N TRP A 368 -25.63 -1.90 -10.59
CA TRP A 368 -25.16 -2.95 -11.48
C TRP A 368 -25.94 -4.27 -11.30
N GLU A 369 -26.17 -4.70 -10.05
CA GLU A 369 -26.97 -5.91 -9.73
C GLU A 369 -28.42 -5.77 -10.23
N ALA A 370 -29.01 -4.58 -10.10
CA ALA A 370 -30.35 -4.30 -10.61
C ALA A 370 -30.41 -4.38 -12.15
N ASN A 371 -29.42 -3.82 -12.84
CA ASN A 371 -29.33 -3.85 -14.31
C ASN A 371 -29.09 -5.29 -14.83
N GLN A 372 -28.27 -6.09 -14.14
CA GLN A 372 -28.12 -7.52 -14.44
C GLN A 372 -29.45 -8.27 -14.30
N SER A 373 -30.20 -8.01 -13.23
CA SER A 373 -31.50 -8.65 -12.99
C SER A 373 -32.53 -8.28 -14.06
N ALA A 374 -32.56 -7.00 -14.48
CA ALA A 374 -33.42 -6.53 -15.56
C ALA A 374 -33.04 -7.13 -16.92
N SER A 375 -31.74 -7.23 -17.24
CA SER A 375 -31.27 -7.83 -18.49
C SER A 375 -31.67 -9.31 -18.60
N ARG A 376 -31.61 -10.07 -17.50
CA ARG A 376 -32.05 -11.47 -17.45
C ARG A 376 -33.56 -11.61 -17.65
N ALA A 377 -34.34 -10.72 -17.03
CA ALA A 377 -35.80 -10.70 -17.19
C ALA A 377 -36.24 -10.30 -18.61
N SER A 378 -35.43 -9.56 -19.35
CA SER A 378 -35.68 -9.24 -20.77
C SER A 378 -35.21 -10.31 -21.76
N SER A 379 -34.38 -11.25 -21.32
CA SER A 379 -33.84 -12.36 -22.14
C SER A 379 -34.56 -13.70 -21.94
N SER A 380 -35.51 -13.75 -21.00
CA SER A 380 -36.45 -14.86 -20.75
C SER A 380 -37.82 -14.52 -21.31
#